data_AF-A0A7Y3B8M4-F1
#
_entry.id   AF-A0A7Y3B8M4-F1
#
_cell.length_a   1.000
_cell.length_b   1.000
_cell.length_c   1.000
_cell.angle_alpha   90.00
_cell.angle_beta   90.00
_cell.angle_gamma   90.00
#
_symmetry.space_group_name_H-M   'P 1'
#
loop_
_entity.id
_entity.type
_entity.pdbx_description
1 polymer ?
#
loop_
_entity_poly.entity_id
_entity_poly.type
_entity_poly.pdbx_seq_one_letter_code
_entity_poly.pdbx_strand_id
1 'polypeptide(L)'
;RNALKQYAALRSYSGDENVNYRAIGKIMESFHFQILVDIYGDIPYSEALLRGGNPTPKYDDAQEVYTGIIATLDEAIMMIDGAGDDALVPGSDDITFGGDMDMWKVFANTIKLRVLVRQGGGDFSGMAAIGFMSDDVMVQPGYSQDDNKQSPIWDNYGFDTAGGIINNNDATCATDYILQYLQDRNDPRIDYIYEEPATGHLGVFQGLLDYDNPVVDQFEPSKVSNLGPGILVSPSQPAAIFLAADSYFLQAEAIQRGYLTGDAQTAYENGIQASFDYLGAGDASAYYGQPTANVSWAASPDKIEAIITQKWLATNSLDAIQSWFDYSRTGFPSDLPISALASTPDRPVRLFYPASEVTSNNANVPNQSNAFTDKIFWAN
;
A
#
# COMPACT_ATOMS: atom_id res chain seq x y z
N ARG A 1 -1.06 3.52 19.35
CA ARG A 1 -0.85 2.23 20.08
C ARG A 1 -0.31 1.19 19.09
N ASN A 2 0.50 0.22 19.52
CA ASN A 2 1.18 -0.73 18.63
C ASN A 2 0.21 -1.81 18.07
N ALA A 3 -0.18 -1.71 16.80
CA ALA A 3 -1.17 -2.59 16.15
C ALA A 3 -0.82 -4.08 16.22
N LEU A 4 0.41 -4.46 15.89
CA LEU A 4 0.90 -5.85 15.98
C LEU A 4 0.70 -6.50 17.37
N LYS A 5 0.87 -5.73 18.46
CA LYS A 5 0.65 -6.25 19.81
C LYS A 5 -0.83 -6.53 20.11
N GLN A 6 -1.75 -5.83 19.43
CA GLN A 6 -3.20 -6.07 19.55
C GLN A 6 -3.60 -7.32 18.77
N TYR A 7 -3.10 -7.48 17.54
CA TYR A 7 -3.36 -8.69 16.74
C TYR A 7 -2.74 -9.95 17.37
N ALA A 8 -1.54 -9.82 17.98
CA ALA A 8 -0.95 -10.91 18.76
C ALA A 8 -1.80 -11.32 19.97
N ALA A 9 -2.48 -10.37 20.61
CA ALA A 9 -3.42 -10.69 21.68
C ALA A 9 -4.65 -11.41 21.14
N LEU A 10 -5.19 -10.94 20.00
CA LEU A 10 -6.35 -11.52 19.35
C LEU A 10 -6.13 -12.97 18.89
N ARG A 11 -4.97 -13.26 18.26
CA ARG A 11 -4.60 -14.64 17.88
C ARG A 11 -4.42 -15.59 19.06
N SER A 12 -4.27 -15.04 20.27
CA SER A 12 -4.02 -15.81 21.50
C SER A 12 -5.28 -16.01 22.33
N TYR A 13 -6.47 -15.66 21.82
CA TYR A 13 -7.73 -15.92 22.52
C TYR A 13 -7.91 -17.42 22.80
N SER A 14 -8.36 -17.75 24.02
CA SER A 14 -8.65 -19.13 24.43
C SER A 14 -10.06 -19.54 23.99
N GLY A 15 -10.31 -20.85 23.90
CA GLY A 15 -11.62 -21.38 23.51
C GLY A 15 -11.72 -21.60 22.00
N ASP A 16 -12.39 -22.67 21.61
CA ASP A 16 -12.57 -23.04 20.21
C ASP A 16 -13.57 -22.12 19.51
N GLU A 17 -14.51 -21.55 20.29
CA GLU A 17 -15.50 -20.57 19.83
C GLU A 17 -14.84 -19.29 19.28
N ASN A 18 -13.60 -18.98 19.68
CA ASN A 18 -12.88 -17.77 19.24
C ASN A 18 -12.07 -17.97 17.95
N VAL A 19 -12.27 -19.07 17.21
CA VAL A 19 -11.52 -19.41 16.00
C VAL A 19 -11.50 -18.28 14.96
N ASN A 20 -12.63 -17.61 14.71
CA ASN A 20 -12.73 -16.51 13.74
C ASN A 20 -11.91 -15.29 14.15
N TYR A 21 -12.02 -14.86 15.42
CA TYR A 21 -11.19 -13.78 15.95
C TYR A 21 -9.70 -14.11 15.84
N ARG A 22 -9.30 -15.35 16.15
CA ARG A 22 -7.90 -15.78 16.03
C ARG A 22 -7.41 -15.74 14.58
N ALA A 23 -8.24 -16.18 13.63
CA ALA A 23 -7.92 -16.13 12.21
C ALA A 23 -7.73 -14.68 11.72
N ILE A 24 -8.63 -13.76 12.09
CA ILE A 24 -8.48 -12.32 11.81
C ILE A 24 -7.18 -11.77 12.39
N GLY A 25 -6.86 -12.14 13.64
CA GLY A 25 -5.61 -11.76 14.30
C GLY A 25 -4.38 -12.21 13.49
N LYS A 26 -4.36 -13.45 13.00
CA LYS A 26 -3.29 -13.99 12.15
C LYS A 26 -3.18 -13.27 10.81
N ILE A 27 -4.30 -12.98 10.15
CA ILE A 27 -4.33 -12.29 8.85
C ILE A 27 -3.76 -10.87 8.99
N MET A 28 -4.25 -10.11 9.97
CA MET A 28 -3.81 -8.74 10.18
C MET A 28 -2.37 -8.66 10.71
N GLU A 29 -1.94 -9.61 11.56
CA GLU A 29 -0.53 -9.71 11.97
C GLU A 29 0.38 -9.97 10.76
N SER A 30 -0.03 -10.87 9.86
CA SER A 30 0.70 -11.17 8.62
C SER A 30 0.78 -9.98 7.68
N PHE A 31 -0.32 -9.23 7.49
CA PHE A 31 -0.34 -7.99 6.71
C PHE A 31 0.68 -6.95 7.22
N HIS A 32 0.76 -6.75 8.54
CA HIS A 32 1.69 -5.79 9.13
C HIS A 32 3.14 -6.29 9.09
N PHE A 33 3.38 -7.59 9.31
CA PHE A 33 4.71 -8.15 9.17
C PHE A 33 5.23 -8.07 7.73
N GLN A 34 4.36 -8.28 6.73
CA GLN A 34 4.67 -8.10 5.31
C GLN A 34 5.20 -6.69 5.04
N ILE A 35 4.55 -5.65 5.56
CA ILE A 35 5.04 -4.27 5.45
C ILE A 35 6.40 -4.10 6.14
N LEU A 36 6.60 -4.64 7.35
CA LEU A 36 7.86 -4.51 8.07
C LEU A 36 9.04 -5.15 7.35
N VAL A 37 8.89 -6.39 6.87
CA VAL A 37 9.96 -7.10 6.16
C VAL A 37 10.26 -6.41 4.82
N ASP A 38 9.26 -5.81 4.18
CA ASP A 38 9.45 -5.09 2.93
C ASP A 38 10.17 -3.74 3.12
N ILE A 39 10.04 -3.11 4.30
CA ILE A 39 10.76 -1.89 4.64
C ILE A 39 12.21 -2.18 5.04
N TYR A 40 12.39 -3.19 5.89
CA TYR A 40 13.62 -3.35 6.65
C TYR A 40 14.44 -4.57 6.26
N GLY A 41 13.94 -5.51 5.48
CA GLY A 41 14.57 -6.81 5.29
C GLY A 41 14.37 -7.68 6.53
N ASP A 42 15.44 -8.28 7.05
CA ASP A 42 15.37 -9.13 8.25
C ASP A 42 14.69 -8.37 9.42
N ILE A 43 13.81 -9.04 10.15
CA ILE A 43 13.04 -8.44 11.26
C ILE A 43 12.80 -9.45 12.38
N PRO A 44 12.54 -9.00 13.63
CA PRO A 44 11.97 -9.87 14.63
C PRO A 44 10.61 -10.40 14.20
N TYR A 45 10.50 -11.73 14.07
CA TYR A 45 9.27 -12.40 13.64
C TYR A 45 8.93 -13.59 14.55
N SER A 46 9.67 -14.70 14.48
CA SER A 46 9.43 -15.93 15.26
C SER A 46 9.56 -15.75 16.77
N GLU A 47 10.42 -14.83 17.21
CA GLU A 47 10.63 -14.47 18.61
C GLU A 47 9.94 -13.15 19.01
N ALA A 48 9.22 -12.52 18.08
CA ALA A 48 8.58 -11.24 18.33
C ALA A 48 7.31 -11.37 19.18
N LEU A 49 6.86 -10.23 19.71
CA LEU A 49 5.56 -10.08 20.39
C LEU A 49 5.39 -10.92 21.68
N LEU A 50 6.48 -11.49 22.21
CA LEU A 50 6.53 -12.20 23.50
C LEU A 50 6.57 -11.28 24.73
N ARG A 51 6.36 -9.97 24.54
CA ARG A 51 6.39 -8.93 25.58
C ARG A 51 7.72 -9.00 26.37
N GLY A 52 7.66 -9.09 27.70
CA GLY A 52 8.85 -9.22 28.55
C GLY A 52 9.45 -10.63 28.55
N GLY A 53 8.83 -11.61 27.88
CA GLY A 53 9.35 -12.98 27.77
C GLY A 53 10.59 -13.08 26.88
N ASN A 54 10.73 -12.17 25.91
CA ASN A 54 11.95 -11.99 25.13
C ASN A 54 12.15 -10.49 24.84
N PRO A 55 12.97 -9.77 25.63
CA PRO A 55 13.19 -8.34 25.45
C PRO A 55 14.12 -8.00 24.27
N THR A 56 14.84 -8.99 23.74
CA THR A 56 15.86 -8.82 22.68
C THR A 56 15.68 -9.94 21.65
N PRO A 57 14.55 -9.94 20.90
CA PRO A 57 14.28 -10.98 19.93
C PRO A 57 15.31 -10.95 18.79
N LYS A 58 15.65 -12.13 18.27
CA LYS A 58 16.47 -12.24 17.08
C LYS A 58 15.76 -11.65 15.86
N TYR A 59 16.55 -11.30 14.85
CA TYR A 59 16.06 -10.92 13.53
C TYR A 59 16.06 -12.19 12.67
N ASP A 60 14.90 -12.52 12.12
CA ASP A 60 14.75 -13.63 11.19
C ASP A 60 15.05 -13.16 9.77
N ASP A 61 15.60 -14.06 8.96
CA ASP A 61 15.89 -13.82 7.55
C ASP A 61 14.61 -13.41 6.81
N ALA A 62 14.70 -12.37 5.98
CA ALA A 62 13.55 -11.81 5.27
C ALA A 62 12.78 -12.85 4.41
N GLN A 63 13.47 -13.82 3.81
CA GLN A 63 12.84 -14.86 3.01
C GLN A 63 12.14 -15.92 3.89
N GLU A 64 12.72 -16.24 5.05
CA GLU A 64 12.06 -17.07 6.07
C GLU A 64 10.80 -16.39 6.62
N VAL A 65 10.83 -15.07 6.82
CA VAL A 65 9.66 -14.29 7.23
C VAL A 65 8.55 -14.37 6.18
N TYR A 66 8.87 -14.23 4.88
CA TYR A 66 7.89 -14.43 3.79
C TYR A 66 7.27 -15.84 3.84
N THR A 67 8.09 -16.86 4.05
CA THR A 67 7.63 -18.25 4.18
C THR A 67 6.68 -18.41 5.37
N GLY A 68 7.02 -17.81 6.52
CA GLY A 68 6.18 -17.80 7.71
C GLY A 68 4.85 -17.06 7.52
N ILE A 69 4.87 -15.91 6.83
CA ILE A 69 3.66 -15.14 6.48
C ILE A 69 2.70 -16.01 5.65
N ILE A 70 3.19 -16.64 4.59
CA ILE A 70 2.35 -17.51 3.73
C ILE A 70 1.75 -18.65 4.55
N ALA A 71 2.56 -19.34 5.36
CA ALA A 71 2.09 -20.44 6.21
C ALA A 71 1.05 -19.98 7.25
N THR A 72 1.21 -18.79 7.83
CA THR A 72 0.25 -18.22 8.79
C THR A 72 -1.07 -17.85 8.13
N LEU A 73 -1.03 -17.36 6.89
CA LEU A 73 -2.23 -17.05 6.10
C LEU A 73 -2.97 -18.34 5.69
N ASP A 74 -2.25 -19.39 5.29
CA ASP A 74 -2.83 -20.71 5.02
C ASP A 74 -3.50 -21.31 6.26
N GLU A 75 -2.84 -21.22 7.41
CA GLU A 75 -3.42 -21.63 8.68
C GLU A 75 -4.71 -20.85 8.98
N ALA A 76 -4.71 -19.53 8.80
CA ALA A 76 -5.91 -18.72 9.04
C ALA A 76 -7.07 -19.09 8.10
N ILE A 77 -6.79 -19.36 6.82
CA ILE A 77 -7.81 -19.82 5.87
C ILE A 77 -8.39 -21.17 6.32
N MET A 78 -7.54 -22.14 6.68
CA MET A 78 -7.99 -23.44 7.18
C MET A 78 -8.77 -23.34 8.50
N MET A 79 -8.41 -22.40 9.37
CA MET A 79 -9.15 -22.14 10.61
C MET A 79 -10.57 -21.64 10.32
N ILE A 80 -10.74 -20.78 9.32
CA ILE A 80 -12.06 -20.27 8.91
C ILE A 80 -12.89 -21.41 8.30
N ASP A 81 -12.32 -22.19 7.38
CA ASP A 81 -13.02 -23.31 6.75
C ASP A 81 -13.38 -24.44 7.75
N GLY A 82 -12.57 -24.61 8.79
CA GLY A 82 -12.76 -25.59 9.85
C GLY A 82 -13.55 -25.09 11.06
N ALA A 83 -14.08 -23.86 11.04
CA ALA A 83 -14.82 -23.30 12.15
C ALA A 83 -16.11 -24.11 12.42
N GLY A 84 -16.33 -24.48 13.68
CA GLY A 84 -17.53 -25.21 14.10
C GLY A 84 -18.77 -24.31 14.19
N ASP A 85 -19.94 -24.92 14.34
CA ASP A 85 -21.23 -24.19 14.47
C ASP A 85 -21.30 -23.27 15.70
N ASP A 86 -20.45 -23.51 16.70
CA ASP A 86 -20.31 -22.72 17.93
C ASP A 86 -19.29 -21.57 17.82
N ALA A 87 -18.63 -21.42 16.67
CA ALA A 87 -17.72 -20.31 16.42
C ALA A 87 -18.44 -18.96 16.50
N LEU A 88 -17.91 -18.04 17.30
CA LEU A 88 -18.38 -16.68 17.37
C LEU A 88 -18.10 -15.97 16.04
N VAL A 89 -19.13 -15.31 15.52
CA VAL A 89 -19.01 -14.43 14.36
C VAL A 89 -18.77 -13.01 14.87
N PRO A 90 -17.68 -12.32 14.45
CA PRO A 90 -17.32 -11.00 14.96
C PRO A 90 -18.40 -9.93 14.80
N GLY A 91 -19.21 -10.01 13.73
CA GLY A 91 -20.30 -9.06 13.49
C GLY A 91 -19.81 -7.61 13.52
N SER A 92 -20.42 -6.77 14.36
CA SER A 92 -20.06 -5.36 14.50
C SER A 92 -18.69 -5.08 15.13
N ASP A 93 -18.05 -6.08 15.76
CA ASP A 93 -16.68 -5.94 16.25
C ASP A 93 -15.68 -5.83 15.10
N ASP A 94 -16.04 -6.34 13.92
CA ASP A 94 -15.26 -6.24 12.70
C ASP A 94 -15.70 -5.04 11.85
N ILE A 95 -14.91 -3.98 11.94
CA ILE A 95 -15.10 -2.72 11.21
C ILE A 95 -14.65 -2.78 9.73
N THR A 96 -14.21 -3.96 9.26
CA THR A 96 -13.69 -4.18 7.90
C THR A 96 -14.71 -4.94 7.05
N PHE A 97 -15.07 -6.15 7.48
CA PHE A 97 -15.98 -7.02 6.72
C PHE A 97 -17.25 -7.38 7.50
N GLY A 98 -17.51 -6.75 8.65
CA GLY A 98 -18.73 -6.99 9.42
C GLY A 98 -18.90 -8.44 9.90
N GLY A 99 -17.80 -9.19 10.02
CA GLY A 99 -17.81 -10.61 10.38
C GLY A 99 -18.00 -11.55 9.18
N ASP A 100 -17.93 -11.06 7.94
CA ASP A 100 -17.88 -11.92 6.75
C ASP A 100 -16.52 -12.64 6.66
N MET A 101 -16.51 -13.88 7.12
CA MET A 101 -15.30 -14.70 7.17
C MET A 101 -14.86 -15.20 5.79
N ASP A 102 -15.75 -15.24 4.80
CA ASP A 102 -15.37 -15.56 3.42
C ASP A 102 -14.56 -14.41 2.83
N MET A 103 -14.95 -13.15 3.08
CA MET A 103 -14.16 -11.98 2.70
C MET A 103 -12.79 -11.94 3.40
N TRP A 104 -12.69 -12.39 4.66
CA TRP A 104 -11.40 -12.55 5.33
C TRP A 104 -10.50 -13.59 4.64
N LYS A 105 -11.05 -14.70 4.13
CA LYS A 105 -10.27 -15.66 3.32
C LYS A 105 -9.80 -15.06 2.00
N VAL A 106 -10.66 -14.32 1.30
CA VAL A 106 -10.30 -13.61 0.06
C VAL A 106 -9.19 -12.60 0.32
N PHE A 107 -9.27 -11.85 1.42
CA PHE A 107 -8.23 -10.90 1.80
C PHE A 107 -6.91 -11.59 2.15
N ALA A 108 -6.95 -12.67 2.95
CA ALA A 108 -5.76 -13.48 3.27
C ALA A 108 -5.08 -14.01 1.99
N ASN A 109 -5.86 -14.52 1.05
CA ASN A 109 -5.36 -15.02 -0.23
C ASN A 109 -4.80 -13.90 -1.13
N THR A 110 -5.35 -12.68 -1.03
CA THR A 110 -4.83 -11.50 -1.73
C THR A 110 -3.51 -11.01 -1.14
N ILE A 111 -3.32 -11.08 0.18
CA ILE A 111 -2.03 -10.80 0.82
C ILE A 111 -0.99 -11.85 0.36
N LYS A 112 -1.36 -13.14 0.33
CA LYS A 112 -0.48 -14.19 -0.24
C LYS A 112 -0.09 -13.85 -1.68
N LEU A 113 -1.03 -13.41 -2.51
CA LEU A 113 -0.74 -13.02 -3.89
C LEU A 113 0.32 -11.91 -3.95
N ARG A 114 0.17 -10.86 -3.13
CA ARG A 114 1.15 -9.77 -3.04
C ARG A 114 2.53 -10.28 -2.68
N VAL A 115 2.64 -11.12 -1.65
CA VAL A 115 3.89 -11.73 -1.18
C VAL A 115 4.54 -12.56 -2.28
N LEU A 116 3.79 -13.45 -2.92
CA LEU A 116 4.29 -14.34 -3.98
C LEU A 116 4.76 -13.56 -5.22
N VAL A 117 3.98 -12.57 -5.66
CA VAL A 117 4.36 -11.69 -6.79
C VAL A 117 5.61 -10.90 -6.43
N ARG A 118 5.70 -10.36 -5.21
CA ARG A 118 6.84 -9.57 -4.74
C ARG A 118 8.12 -10.39 -4.64
N GLN A 119 8.09 -11.63 -4.15
CA GLN A 119 9.31 -12.46 -4.19
C GLN A 119 9.63 -13.02 -5.59
N GLY A 120 8.80 -12.72 -6.60
CA GLY A 120 9.02 -13.14 -7.97
C GLY A 120 8.58 -14.58 -8.29
N GLY A 121 7.74 -15.20 -7.47
CA GLY A 121 7.21 -16.55 -7.72
C GLY A 121 6.83 -17.31 -6.45
N GLY A 122 6.59 -18.62 -6.60
CA GLY A 122 6.24 -19.53 -5.50
C GLY A 122 5.06 -20.44 -5.86
N ASP A 123 4.31 -20.89 -4.87
CA ASP A 123 3.14 -21.75 -5.08
C ASP A 123 1.85 -20.93 -5.15
N PHE A 124 1.26 -20.87 -6.34
CA PHE A 124 -0.01 -20.20 -6.60
C PHE A 124 -1.20 -21.18 -6.65
N SER A 125 -0.98 -22.45 -6.34
CA SER A 125 -1.98 -23.51 -6.45
C SER A 125 -3.18 -23.24 -5.55
N GLY A 126 -4.39 -23.46 -6.07
CA GLY A 126 -5.64 -23.31 -5.32
C GLY A 126 -6.08 -21.87 -5.04
N MET A 127 -5.22 -20.86 -5.23
CA MET A 127 -5.55 -19.46 -4.92
C MET A 127 -6.73 -18.94 -5.74
N ALA A 128 -6.83 -19.31 -7.02
CA ALA A 128 -7.95 -18.90 -7.88
C ALA A 128 -9.30 -19.44 -7.41
N ALA A 129 -9.33 -20.56 -6.65
CA ALA A 129 -10.58 -21.11 -6.12
C ALA A 129 -11.11 -20.32 -4.92
N ILE A 130 -10.22 -19.65 -4.17
CA ILE A 130 -10.59 -18.75 -3.08
C ILE A 130 -11.00 -17.39 -3.63
N GLY A 131 -10.31 -16.91 -4.67
CA GLY A 131 -10.54 -15.59 -5.27
C GLY A 131 -9.65 -14.51 -4.66
N PHE A 132 -9.76 -13.30 -5.20
CA PHE A 132 -8.96 -12.13 -4.82
C PHE A 132 -9.87 -10.93 -4.60
N MET A 133 -9.41 -9.95 -3.83
CA MET A 133 -10.20 -8.75 -3.53
C MET A 133 -10.62 -8.03 -4.82
N SER A 134 -11.92 -7.79 -4.96
CA SER A 134 -12.53 -6.99 -6.04
C SER A 134 -12.88 -5.57 -5.61
N ASP A 135 -12.92 -5.32 -4.30
CA ASP A 135 -13.32 -4.07 -3.66
C ASP A 135 -12.23 -3.61 -2.69
N ASP A 136 -12.19 -2.31 -2.42
CA ASP A 136 -11.23 -1.76 -1.46
C ASP A 136 -11.49 -2.29 -0.06
N VAL A 137 -10.42 -2.70 0.62
CA VAL A 137 -10.48 -3.10 2.02
C VAL A 137 -10.45 -1.84 2.87
N MET A 138 -11.62 -1.43 3.31
CA MET A 138 -11.86 -0.20 4.07
C MET A 138 -12.03 -0.50 5.56
N VAL A 139 -11.56 0.40 6.42
CA VAL A 139 -11.87 0.39 7.85
C VAL A 139 -12.68 1.63 8.22
N GLN A 140 -13.77 1.41 8.98
CA GLN A 140 -14.66 2.49 9.40
C GLN A 140 -15.09 2.31 10.87
N PRO A 141 -14.30 2.77 11.84
CA PRO A 141 -14.65 2.72 13.27
C PRO A 141 -15.68 3.78 13.69
N GLY A 142 -16.24 4.53 12.73
CA GLY A 142 -17.17 5.64 12.99
C GLY A 142 -16.49 7.01 12.92
N TYR A 143 -15.62 7.21 11.92
CA TYR A 143 -14.96 8.50 11.69
C TYR A 143 -15.98 9.63 11.55
N SER A 144 -15.66 10.78 12.16
CA SER A 144 -16.51 11.97 12.21
C SER A 144 -15.65 13.23 12.36
N GLN A 145 -16.24 14.40 12.13
CA GLN A 145 -15.59 15.70 12.38
C GLN A 145 -15.58 16.05 13.88
N ASP A 146 -14.98 15.18 14.69
CA ASP A 146 -14.81 15.36 16.14
C ASP A 146 -13.34 15.15 16.52
N ASP A 147 -12.94 15.75 17.64
CA ASP A 147 -11.57 15.66 18.14
C ASP A 147 -11.15 14.20 18.33
N ASN A 148 -10.03 13.80 17.71
CA ASN A 148 -9.48 12.44 17.71
C ASN A 148 -10.39 11.37 17.07
N LYS A 149 -11.36 11.77 16.23
CA LYS A 149 -12.22 10.85 15.48
C LYS A 149 -12.26 11.12 13.98
N GLN A 150 -11.53 12.11 13.48
CA GLN A 150 -11.44 12.33 12.04
C GLN A 150 -10.76 11.14 11.34
N SER A 151 -11.10 10.93 10.09
CA SER A 151 -10.38 10.03 9.21
C SER A 151 -8.87 10.36 9.24
N PRO A 152 -7.96 9.39 9.35
CA PRO A 152 -6.53 9.67 9.52
C PRO A 152 -5.94 10.52 8.39
N ILE A 153 -6.38 10.33 7.14
CA ILE A 153 -5.88 11.12 6.03
C ILE A 153 -6.41 12.56 6.07
N TRP A 154 -7.67 12.75 6.48
CA TRP A 154 -8.25 14.08 6.69
C TRP A 154 -7.58 14.82 7.84
N ASP A 155 -7.35 14.14 8.96
CA ASP A 155 -6.69 14.71 10.14
C ASP A 155 -5.22 15.09 9.86
N ASN A 156 -4.53 14.31 9.01
CA ASN A 156 -3.14 14.55 8.68
C ASN A 156 -2.92 15.52 7.53
N TYR A 157 -3.85 15.64 6.58
CA TYR A 157 -3.63 16.39 5.33
C TYR A 157 -4.78 17.28 4.90
N GLY A 158 -5.92 17.27 5.60
CA GLY A 158 -7.07 18.11 5.31
C GLY A 158 -7.18 19.24 6.33
N PHE A 159 -8.21 19.16 7.16
CA PHE A 159 -8.64 20.24 8.04
C PHE A 159 -8.83 19.74 9.48
N ASP A 160 -8.61 20.63 10.44
CA ASP A 160 -8.99 20.40 11.83
C ASP A 160 -10.52 20.41 12.02
N THR A 161 -10.96 20.11 13.24
CA THR A 161 -12.38 20.03 13.59
C THR A 161 -13.11 21.38 13.52
N ALA A 162 -12.39 22.50 13.53
CA ALA A 162 -12.91 23.85 13.34
C ALA A 162 -12.89 24.32 11.86
N GLY A 163 -12.36 23.49 10.95
CA GLY A 163 -12.20 23.81 9.53
C GLY A 163 -10.92 24.59 9.21
N GLY A 164 -9.97 24.67 10.15
CA GLY A 164 -8.63 25.22 9.93
C GLY A 164 -7.78 24.26 9.10
N ILE A 165 -6.97 24.81 8.19
CA ILE A 165 -6.05 24.03 7.35
C ILE A 165 -4.94 23.43 8.24
N ILE A 166 -4.68 22.14 8.09
CA ILE A 166 -3.56 21.48 8.74
C ILE A 166 -2.27 21.79 7.97
N ASN A 167 -1.15 22.05 8.65
CA ASN A 167 0.12 22.43 8.00
C ASN A 167 0.56 21.49 6.86
N ASN A 168 0.28 20.19 6.98
CA ASN A 168 0.62 19.21 5.97
C ASN A 168 -0.22 19.33 4.69
N ASN A 169 -1.44 19.90 4.77
CA ASN A 169 -2.25 20.22 3.59
C ASN A 169 -1.47 21.18 2.68
N ASP A 170 -0.96 22.27 3.28
CA ASP A 170 -0.16 23.27 2.61
C ASP A 170 1.27 22.80 2.25
N ALA A 171 1.77 21.74 2.91
CA ALA A 171 3.11 21.20 2.67
C ALA A 171 3.14 20.00 1.70
N THR A 172 1.97 19.51 1.26
CA THR A 172 1.87 18.31 0.40
C THR A 172 1.23 18.67 -0.93
N CYS A 173 2.05 18.70 -1.97
CA CYS A 173 1.60 19.01 -3.33
C CYS A 173 2.21 18.07 -4.36
N ALA A 174 1.63 18.10 -5.56
CA ALA A 174 2.10 17.37 -6.71
C ALA A 174 3.51 17.81 -7.11
N THR A 175 4.28 16.86 -7.62
CA THR A 175 5.51 17.18 -8.34
C THR A 175 5.18 17.64 -9.76
N ASP A 176 6.03 18.46 -10.35
CA ASP A 176 5.91 18.84 -11.76
C ASP A 176 5.86 17.60 -12.68
N TYR A 177 6.68 16.59 -12.37
CA TYR A 177 6.74 15.34 -13.12
C TYR A 177 5.41 14.60 -13.17
N ILE A 178 4.75 14.36 -12.04
CA ILE A 178 3.50 13.58 -12.03
C ILE A 178 2.38 14.32 -12.77
N LEU A 179 2.29 15.65 -12.63
CA LEU A 179 1.29 16.42 -13.36
C LEU A 179 1.54 16.34 -14.87
N GLN A 180 2.79 16.53 -15.31
CA GLN A 180 3.13 16.39 -16.73
C GLN A 180 2.84 14.97 -17.23
N TYR A 181 3.17 13.95 -16.44
CA TYR A 181 2.93 12.55 -16.79
C TYR A 181 1.45 12.26 -17.06
N LEU A 182 0.57 12.76 -16.19
CA LEU A 182 -0.88 12.62 -16.29
C LEU A 182 -1.44 13.45 -17.46
N GLN A 183 -0.98 14.70 -17.63
CA GLN A 183 -1.41 15.60 -18.71
C GLN A 183 -1.04 15.04 -20.09
N ASP A 184 0.19 14.58 -20.28
CA ASP A 184 0.66 13.99 -21.54
C ASP A 184 -0.13 12.75 -21.96
N ARG A 185 -0.79 12.11 -20.99
CA ARG A 185 -1.60 10.91 -21.18
C ARG A 185 -3.09 11.19 -21.12
N ASN A 186 -3.53 12.45 -21.09
CA ASN A 186 -4.93 12.83 -20.92
C ASN A 186 -5.61 12.02 -19.80
N ASP A 187 -4.90 11.81 -18.68
CA ASP A 187 -5.37 11.00 -17.57
C ASP A 187 -6.34 11.80 -16.71
N PRO A 188 -7.65 11.48 -16.72
CA PRO A 188 -8.65 12.28 -16.03
C PRO A 188 -8.51 12.22 -14.50
N ARG A 189 -7.71 11.28 -13.96
CA ARG A 189 -7.47 11.21 -12.50
C ARG A 189 -6.72 12.44 -11.97
N ILE A 190 -6.09 13.25 -12.83
CA ILE A 190 -5.36 14.46 -12.39
C ILE A 190 -6.23 15.40 -11.54
N ASP A 191 -7.49 15.60 -11.92
CA ASP A 191 -8.43 16.51 -11.24
C ASP A 191 -9.01 15.91 -9.93
N TYR A 192 -8.71 14.64 -9.65
CA TYR A 192 -9.19 13.92 -8.47
C TYR A 192 -8.06 13.63 -7.48
N ILE A 193 -6.89 13.28 -7.99
CA ILE A 193 -5.67 13.09 -7.19
C ILE A 193 -5.18 14.44 -6.67
N TYR A 194 -5.32 15.50 -7.48
CA TYR A 194 -4.83 16.83 -7.15
C TYR A 194 -5.90 17.91 -7.31
N GLU A 195 -5.78 18.96 -6.50
CA GLU A 195 -6.54 20.19 -6.72
C GLU A 195 -6.03 20.91 -7.97
N GLU A 196 -6.94 21.57 -8.68
CA GLU A 196 -6.62 22.52 -9.74
C GLU A 196 -6.76 23.96 -9.20
N PRO A 197 -5.64 24.68 -8.98
CA PRO A 197 -5.68 26.10 -8.64
C PRO A 197 -6.36 26.93 -9.74
N ALA A 198 -6.80 28.14 -9.42
CA ALA A 198 -7.42 29.04 -10.41
C ALA A 198 -6.48 29.41 -11.59
N THR A 199 -5.18 29.22 -11.42
CA THR A 199 -4.14 29.40 -12.46
C THR A 199 -3.90 28.15 -13.30
N GLY A 200 -4.62 27.06 -13.05
CA GLY A 200 -4.37 25.73 -13.58
C GLY A 200 -3.41 24.93 -12.72
N HIS A 201 -3.31 23.63 -13.02
CA HIS A 201 -2.39 22.70 -12.36
C HIS A 201 -0.94 23.19 -12.37
N LEU A 202 -0.31 23.17 -11.19
CA LEU A 202 1.08 23.57 -11.00
C LEU A 202 1.76 22.64 -10.00
N GLY A 203 2.85 22.01 -10.44
CA GLY A 203 3.63 21.08 -9.63
C GLY A 203 4.94 21.69 -9.19
N VAL A 204 5.49 21.19 -8.10
CA VAL A 204 6.76 21.64 -7.54
C VAL A 204 7.91 20.74 -8.00
N PHE A 205 9.02 21.35 -8.41
CA PHE A 205 10.22 20.61 -8.79
C PHE A 205 10.79 19.82 -7.61
N GLN A 206 11.09 18.55 -7.83
CA GLN A 206 11.73 17.72 -6.81
C GLN A 206 13.14 18.22 -6.49
N GLY A 207 13.37 18.59 -5.22
CA GLY A 207 14.65 19.12 -4.77
C GLY A 207 14.81 20.63 -4.99
N LEU A 208 13.70 21.35 -5.23
CA LEU A 208 13.70 22.81 -5.18
C LEU A 208 14.20 23.28 -3.81
N LEU A 209 15.22 24.13 -3.82
CA LEU A 209 15.68 24.84 -2.64
C LEU A 209 15.17 26.27 -2.71
N ASP A 210 14.70 26.78 -1.58
CA ASP A 210 14.12 28.11 -1.44
C ASP A 210 15.22 29.20 -1.38
N TYR A 211 15.99 29.35 -2.48
CA TYR A 211 17.15 30.25 -2.56
C TYR A 211 17.10 31.28 -3.69
N ASP A 212 16.02 31.37 -4.47
CA ASP A 212 15.90 32.39 -5.52
C ASP A 212 15.58 33.76 -4.91
N ASN A 213 16.35 34.79 -5.31
CA ASN A 213 16.16 36.17 -4.86
C ASN A 213 15.95 37.12 -6.05
N PRO A 214 14.81 37.83 -6.14
CA PRO A 214 13.70 37.83 -5.18
C PRO A 214 12.94 36.50 -5.18
N VAL A 215 12.46 36.10 -4.00
CA VAL A 215 11.53 34.97 -3.85
C VAL A 215 10.28 35.35 -4.63
N VAL A 216 10.16 34.83 -5.85
CA VAL A 216 8.89 34.85 -6.56
C VAL A 216 8.09 33.74 -5.89
N ASP A 217 7.03 34.13 -5.19
CA ASP A 217 6.12 33.22 -4.50
C ASP A 217 5.30 32.41 -5.51
N GLN A 218 5.98 31.63 -6.33
CA GLN A 218 5.39 30.88 -7.44
C GLN A 218 4.82 29.54 -6.94
N PHE A 219 5.31 29.06 -5.80
CA PHE A 219 4.94 27.77 -5.21
C PHE A 219 4.31 27.91 -3.82
N GLU A 220 3.68 29.05 -3.49
CA GLU A 220 2.82 29.10 -2.30
C GLU A 220 1.70 28.05 -2.41
N PRO A 221 1.22 27.52 -1.27
CA PRO A 221 0.18 26.50 -1.23
C PRO A 221 -1.06 26.82 -2.07
N SER A 222 -1.44 28.10 -2.15
CA SER A 222 -2.62 28.56 -2.91
C SER A 222 -2.47 28.48 -4.44
N LYS A 223 -1.24 28.29 -4.95
CA LYS A 223 -0.92 28.28 -6.38
C LYS A 223 -0.52 26.90 -6.90
N VAL A 224 -0.24 25.94 -6.03
CA VAL A 224 0.21 24.60 -6.40
C VAL A 224 -0.93 23.59 -6.29
N SER A 225 -0.79 22.48 -7.00
CA SER A 225 -1.73 21.38 -6.97
C SER A 225 -1.54 20.54 -5.72
N ASN A 226 -2.29 20.86 -4.66
CA ASN A 226 -2.34 20.08 -3.41
C ASN A 226 -3.15 18.78 -3.60
N LEU A 227 -3.35 18.02 -2.52
CA LEU A 227 -4.15 16.79 -2.56
C LEU A 227 -5.62 17.08 -2.94
N GLY A 228 -6.10 16.37 -3.95
CA GLY A 228 -7.39 16.62 -4.58
C GLY A 228 -8.60 15.98 -3.90
N PRO A 229 -9.80 16.24 -4.45
CA PRO A 229 -11.08 15.85 -3.85
C PRO A 229 -11.34 14.34 -3.84
N GLY A 230 -10.63 13.56 -4.67
CA GLY A 230 -10.70 12.10 -4.65
C GLY A 230 -9.86 11.47 -3.54
N ILE A 231 -8.93 12.23 -2.95
CA ILE A 231 -8.08 11.80 -1.83
C ILE A 231 -8.66 12.32 -0.50
N LEU A 232 -8.99 13.62 -0.46
CA LEU A 232 -9.58 14.31 0.68
C LEU A 232 -11.08 14.53 0.45
N VAL A 233 -11.87 13.47 0.70
CA VAL A 233 -13.32 13.45 0.47
C VAL A 233 -14.08 14.07 1.65
N SER A 234 -13.80 13.62 2.87
CA SER A 234 -14.50 14.10 4.08
C SER A 234 -13.80 13.70 5.39
N PRO A 235 -14.08 14.38 6.52
CA PRO A 235 -13.59 13.97 7.84
C PRO A 235 -14.13 12.61 8.30
N SER A 236 -15.22 12.10 7.68
CA SER A 236 -15.81 10.80 7.98
C SER A 236 -15.46 9.71 6.98
N GLN A 237 -14.58 9.97 6.01
CA GLN A 237 -14.24 8.97 4.99
C GLN A 237 -13.59 7.73 5.61
N PRO A 238 -13.93 6.51 5.17
CA PRO A 238 -13.24 5.29 5.57
C PRO A 238 -11.74 5.37 5.22
N ALA A 239 -10.92 4.61 5.94
CA ALA A 239 -9.50 4.48 5.62
C ALA A 239 -9.27 3.17 4.84
N ALA A 240 -8.67 3.26 3.67
CA ALA A 240 -8.25 2.08 2.92
C ALA A 240 -6.99 1.46 3.54
N ILE A 241 -6.97 0.14 3.70
CA ILE A 241 -5.78 -0.62 4.09
C ILE A 241 -5.24 -1.49 2.95
N PHE A 242 -6.06 -1.74 1.92
CA PHE A 242 -5.67 -2.44 0.71
C PHE A 242 -6.60 -2.01 -0.43
N LEU A 243 -6.06 -1.56 -1.55
CA LEU A 243 -6.87 -1.09 -2.69
C LEU A 243 -7.24 -2.23 -3.65
N ALA A 244 -8.45 -2.22 -4.18
CA ALA A 244 -8.89 -3.12 -5.25
C ALA A 244 -7.98 -3.02 -6.49
N ALA A 245 -7.56 -1.79 -6.82
CA ALA A 245 -6.62 -1.54 -7.90
C ALA A 245 -5.32 -2.34 -7.72
N ASP A 246 -4.74 -2.34 -6.51
CA ASP A 246 -3.53 -3.13 -6.20
C ASP A 246 -3.79 -4.64 -6.40
N SER A 247 -4.93 -5.15 -5.91
CA SER A 247 -5.32 -6.56 -6.10
C SER A 247 -5.37 -6.95 -7.57
N TYR A 248 -6.02 -6.14 -8.40
CA TYR A 248 -6.14 -6.40 -9.83
C TYR A 248 -4.79 -6.31 -10.55
N PHE A 249 -3.93 -5.35 -10.22
CA PHE A 249 -2.60 -5.26 -10.82
C PHE A 249 -1.68 -6.43 -10.40
N LEU A 250 -1.80 -6.91 -9.16
CA LEU A 250 -1.11 -8.13 -8.72
C LEU A 250 -1.58 -9.37 -9.52
N GLN A 251 -2.89 -9.48 -9.77
CA GLN A 251 -3.45 -10.55 -10.61
C GLN A 251 -2.96 -10.42 -12.05
N ALA A 252 -2.99 -9.22 -12.63
CA ALA A 252 -2.52 -8.95 -13.98
C ALA A 252 -1.05 -9.35 -14.15
N GLU A 253 -0.18 -8.98 -13.18
CA GLU A 253 1.22 -9.38 -13.20
C GLU A 253 1.39 -10.89 -13.07
N ALA A 254 0.71 -11.53 -12.12
CA ALA A 254 0.80 -12.97 -11.93
C ALA A 254 0.33 -13.75 -13.17
N ILE A 255 -0.73 -13.31 -13.84
CA ILE A 255 -1.21 -13.91 -15.09
C ILE A 255 -0.20 -13.66 -16.23
N GLN A 256 0.29 -12.42 -16.37
CA GLN A 256 1.25 -12.05 -17.41
C GLN A 256 2.57 -12.82 -17.28
N ARG A 257 2.99 -13.17 -16.06
CA ARG A 257 4.16 -14.00 -15.78
C ARG A 257 3.89 -15.51 -15.88
N GLY A 258 2.64 -15.91 -16.09
CA GLY A 258 2.22 -17.33 -16.17
C GLY A 258 2.12 -18.04 -14.83
N TYR A 259 2.07 -17.31 -13.72
CA TYR A 259 1.88 -17.86 -12.37
C TYR A 259 0.41 -18.20 -12.08
N LEU A 260 -0.50 -17.40 -12.64
CA LEU A 260 -1.94 -17.64 -12.61
C LEU A 260 -2.49 -17.80 -14.04
N THR A 261 -3.59 -18.53 -14.16
CA THR A 261 -4.37 -18.59 -15.40
C THR A 261 -5.38 -17.46 -15.44
N GLY A 262 -5.60 -16.86 -16.60
CA GLY A 262 -6.62 -15.82 -16.78
C GLY A 262 -6.30 -14.95 -17.97
N ASP A 263 -6.98 -13.81 -18.06
CA ASP A 263 -6.66 -12.75 -19.02
C ASP A 263 -6.02 -11.56 -18.30
N ALA A 264 -4.73 -11.34 -18.55
CA ALA A 264 -3.98 -10.27 -17.91
C ALA A 264 -4.47 -8.88 -18.37
N GLN A 265 -4.99 -8.77 -19.59
CA GLN A 265 -5.56 -7.50 -20.08
C GLN A 265 -6.80 -7.12 -19.29
N THR A 266 -7.75 -8.05 -19.13
CA THR A 266 -8.96 -7.83 -18.31
C THR A 266 -8.59 -7.42 -16.88
N ALA A 267 -7.64 -8.12 -16.23
CA ALA A 267 -7.21 -7.77 -14.88
C ALA A 267 -6.54 -6.38 -14.83
N TYR A 268 -5.72 -6.03 -15.82
CA TYR A 268 -5.10 -4.71 -15.93
C TYR A 268 -6.14 -3.58 -16.09
N GLU A 269 -7.12 -3.75 -16.98
CA GLU A 269 -8.18 -2.76 -17.22
C GLU A 269 -9.09 -2.61 -16.00
N ASN A 270 -9.40 -3.72 -15.29
CA ASN A 270 -10.12 -3.68 -14.02
C ASN A 270 -9.33 -2.94 -12.92
N GLY A 271 -8.00 -3.05 -12.89
CA GLY A 271 -7.17 -2.29 -11.95
C GLY A 271 -7.23 -0.78 -12.21
N ILE A 272 -7.27 -0.37 -13.47
CA ILE A 272 -7.47 1.04 -13.84
C ILE A 272 -8.88 1.48 -13.46
N GLN A 273 -9.91 0.69 -13.76
CA GLN A 273 -11.29 1.01 -13.38
C GLN A 273 -11.45 1.16 -11.87
N ALA A 274 -10.91 0.23 -11.08
CA ALA A 274 -10.94 0.30 -9.62
C ALA A 274 -10.24 1.58 -9.09
N SER A 275 -9.16 2.02 -9.73
CA SER A 275 -8.51 3.30 -9.41
C SER A 275 -9.41 4.50 -9.70
N PHE A 276 -10.18 4.48 -10.78
CA PHE A 276 -11.14 5.53 -11.11
C PHE A 276 -12.33 5.52 -10.14
N ASP A 277 -12.82 4.33 -9.80
CA ASP A 277 -13.95 4.16 -8.87
C ASP A 277 -13.60 4.70 -7.48
N TYR A 278 -12.41 4.38 -6.95
CA TYR A 278 -11.93 4.91 -5.67
C TYR A 278 -11.93 6.44 -5.65
N LEU A 279 -11.44 7.05 -6.73
CA LEU A 279 -11.32 8.51 -6.85
C LEU A 279 -12.64 9.21 -7.17
N GLY A 280 -13.69 8.47 -7.58
CA GLY A 280 -14.91 9.05 -8.12
C GLY A 280 -14.77 9.63 -9.53
N ALA A 281 -13.77 9.16 -10.29
CA ALA A 281 -13.45 9.61 -11.66
C ALA A 281 -14.34 9.00 -12.75
N GLY A 282 -15.20 8.02 -12.41
CA GLY A 282 -16.18 7.43 -13.32
C GLY A 282 -15.62 6.31 -14.20
N ASP A 283 -16.13 6.19 -15.42
CA ASP A 283 -15.75 5.11 -16.35
C ASP A 283 -14.35 5.36 -16.96
N ALA A 284 -13.45 4.39 -16.79
CA ALA A 284 -12.09 4.44 -17.29
C ALA A 284 -11.94 3.93 -18.74
N SER A 285 -13.00 3.40 -19.36
CA SER A 285 -12.92 2.73 -20.66
C SER A 285 -12.33 3.59 -21.78
N ALA A 286 -12.68 4.88 -21.80
CA ALA A 286 -12.12 5.83 -22.76
C ALA A 286 -10.62 6.05 -22.54
N TYR A 287 -10.17 6.07 -21.29
CA TYR A 287 -8.77 6.27 -20.93
C TYR A 287 -7.91 5.07 -21.32
N TYR A 288 -8.22 3.86 -20.84
CA TYR A 288 -7.38 2.68 -21.18
C TYR A 288 -7.58 2.21 -22.64
N GLY A 289 -8.61 2.70 -23.34
CA GLY A 289 -8.81 2.50 -24.77
C GLY A 289 -7.92 3.35 -25.69
N GLN A 290 -7.23 4.37 -25.16
CA GLN A 290 -6.42 5.27 -25.97
C GLN A 290 -5.10 4.61 -26.43
N PRO A 291 -4.57 4.92 -27.63
CA PRO A 291 -3.38 4.25 -28.17
C PRO A 291 -2.05 4.79 -27.58
N THR A 292 -1.95 4.86 -26.26
CA THR A 292 -0.81 5.41 -25.52
C THR A 292 -0.11 4.31 -24.72
N ALA A 293 1.23 4.24 -24.80
CA ALA A 293 2.03 3.29 -24.04
C ALA A 293 1.87 3.51 -22.52
N ASN A 294 1.88 2.41 -21.77
CA ASN A 294 1.61 2.34 -20.33
C ASN A 294 0.20 2.81 -19.93
N VAL A 295 -0.70 3.02 -20.90
CA VAL A 295 -2.13 3.28 -20.66
C VAL A 295 -2.96 2.20 -21.31
N SER A 296 -2.85 2.01 -22.62
CA SER A 296 -3.50 0.89 -23.30
C SER A 296 -2.66 -0.36 -23.17
N TRP A 297 -3.33 -1.47 -22.84
CA TRP A 297 -2.71 -2.78 -22.87
C TRP A 297 -2.09 -3.04 -24.24
N ALA A 298 -2.85 -2.88 -25.33
CA ALA A 298 -2.39 -3.16 -26.69
C ALA A 298 -1.20 -2.30 -27.12
N ALA A 299 -1.19 -1.01 -26.78
CA ALA A 299 -0.13 -0.07 -27.16
C ALA A 299 1.16 -0.21 -26.34
N SER A 300 1.12 -0.88 -25.19
CA SER A 300 2.27 -1.01 -24.29
C SER A 300 3.23 -2.11 -24.76
N PRO A 301 4.52 -1.80 -25.03
CA PRO A 301 5.48 -2.80 -25.49
C PRO A 301 5.85 -3.79 -24.38
N ASP A 302 6.08 -3.28 -23.16
CA ASP A 302 6.27 -4.09 -21.97
C ASP A 302 4.99 -4.07 -21.12
N LYS A 303 4.38 -5.25 -20.95
CA LYS A 303 3.15 -5.39 -20.17
C LYS A 303 3.40 -5.25 -18.67
N ILE A 304 4.58 -5.64 -18.19
CA ILE A 304 4.95 -5.50 -16.78
C ILE A 304 5.14 -4.02 -16.46
N GLU A 305 5.83 -3.28 -17.32
CA GLU A 305 5.96 -1.83 -17.14
C GLU A 305 4.59 -1.14 -17.13
N ALA A 306 3.68 -1.50 -18.05
CA ALA A 306 2.32 -0.95 -18.05
C ALA A 306 1.58 -1.22 -16.73
N ILE A 307 1.59 -2.47 -16.26
CA ILE A 307 0.95 -2.89 -14.99
C ILE A 307 1.51 -2.08 -13.81
N ILE A 308 2.84 -2.07 -13.65
CA ILE A 308 3.47 -1.39 -12.52
C ILE A 308 3.25 0.13 -12.60
N THR A 309 3.24 0.69 -13.81
CA THR A 309 3.02 2.13 -13.99
C THR A 309 1.59 2.54 -13.63
N GLN A 310 0.58 1.77 -14.06
CA GLN A 310 -0.80 2.06 -13.66
C GLN A 310 -1.05 1.81 -12.18
N LYS A 311 -0.37 0.82 -11.59
CA LYS A 311 -0.36 0.62 -10.15
C LYS A 311 0.29 1.78 -9.38
N TRP A 312 1.38 2.34 -9.92
CA TRP A 312 2.03 3.53 -9.35
C TRP A 312 1.09 4.74 -9.35
N LEU A 313 0.33 4.95 -10.43
CA LEU A 313 -0.70 5.98 -10.48
C LEU A 313 -1.83 5.71 -9.49
N ALA A 314 -2.32 4.47 -9.42
CA ALA A 314 -3.44 4.09 -8.55
C ALA A 314 -3.13 4.20 -7.04
N THR A 315 -1.86 4.02 -6.66
CA THR A 315 -1.41 4.11 -5.26
C THR A 315 -0.88 5.49 -4.88
N ASN A 316 -0.86 6.44 -5.83
CA ASN A 316 -0.40 7.81 -5.58
C ASN A 316 -1.26 8.48 -4.49
N SER A 317 -0.62 9.08 -3.49
CA SER A 317 -1.26 9.74 -2.35
C SER A 317 -2.13 8.84 -1.45
N LEU A 318 -2.14 7.52 -1.69
CA LEU A 318 -2.95 6.54 -0.93
C LEU A 318 -2.10 5.47 -0.26
N ASP A 319 -1.27 4.77 -1.04
CA ASP A 319 -0.40 3.67 -0.58
C ASP A 319 0.97 3.71 -1.29
N ALA A 320 1.59 4.89 -1.29
CA ALA A 320 2.82 5.17 -2.03
C ALA A 320 4.02 4.29 -1.61
N ILE A 321 3.96 3.62 -0.47
CA ILE A 321 5.01 2.69 -0.05
C ILE A 321 5.03 1.43 -0.93
N GLN A 322 3.87 0.96 -1.42
CA GLN A 322 3.82 -0.16 -2.36
C GLN A 322 4.48 0.20 -3.69
N SER A 323 4.27 1.44 -4.16
CA SER A 323 4.97 1.99 -5.33
C SER A 323 6.49 1.94 -5.17
N TRP A 324 7.02 2.27 -3.99
CA TRP A 324 8.46 2.19 -3.72
C TRP A 324 8.98 0.74 -3.74
N PHE A 325 8.22 -0.20 -3.17
CA PHE A 325 8.58 -1.63 -3.23
C PHE A 325 8.56 -2.17 -4.66
N ASP A 326 7.53 -1.82 -5.44
CA ASP A 326 7.42 -2.28 -6.82
C ASP A 326 8.51 -1.67 -7.71
N TYR A 327 8.85 -0.39 -7.52
CA TYR A 327 10.01 0.20 -8.18
C TYR A 327 11.31 -0.51 -7.77
N SER A 328 11.51 -0.77 -6.48
CA SER A 328 12.73 -1.45 -5.98
C SER A 328 12.87 -2.87 -6.51
N ARG A 329 11.76 -3.57 -6.79
CA ARG A 329 11.76 -4.89 -7.39
C ARG A 329 11.83 -4.89 -8.91
N THR A 330 11.27 -3.90 -9.60
CA THR A 330 11.06 -4.00 -11.06
C THR A 330 11.84 -2.97 -11.86
N GLY A 331 12.22 -1.85 -11.23
CA GLY A 331 12.76 -0.68 -11.90
C GLY A 331 11.71 0.16 -12.65
N PHE A 332 10.42 -0.18 -12.52
CA PHE A 332 9.32 0.52 -13.19
C PHE A 332 8.51 1.43 -12.24
N PRO A 333 7.98 2.58 -12.71
CA PRO A 333 8.17 3.16 -14.05
C PRO A 333 9.64 3.51 -14.35
N SER A 334 10.09 3.29 -15.58
CA SER A 334 11.52 3.37 -15.91
C SER A 334 12.07 4.80 -16.00
N ASP A 335 11.18 5.79 -16.09
CA ASP A 335 11.46 7.20 -16.35
C ASP A 335 11.30 8.11 -15.12
N LEU A 336 11.21 7.54 -13.91
CA LEU A 336 11.07 8.34 -12.69
C LEU A 336 12.27 9.29 -12.46
N PRO A 337 12.04 10.59 -12.23
CA PRO A 337 13.10 11.58 -12.05
C PRO A 337 13.79 11.41 -10.71
N ILE A 338 15.02 11.90 -10.61
CA ILE A 338 15.77 11.96 -9.36
C ILE A 338 15.75 13.41 -8.86
N SER A 339 15.61 13.60 -7.55
CA SER A 339 15.71 14.92 -6.92
C SER A 339 16.96 15.67 -7.38
N ALA A 340 16.83 16.96 -7.68
CA ALA A 340 17.95 17.83 -8.05
C ALA A 340 19.04 17.92 -6.97
N LEU A 341 18.73 17.52 -5.73
CA LEU A 341 19.65 17.48 -4.59
C LEU A 341 20.35 16.15 -4.40
N ALA A 342 19.97 15.12 -5.16
CA ALA A 342 20.61 13.83 -5.05
C ALA A 342 22.06 13.91 -5.55
N SER A 343 22.99 13.44 -4.73
CA SER A 343 24.41 13.35 -5.07
C SER A 343 24.76 12.12 -5.92
N THR A 344 23.83 11.15 -6.01
CA THR A 344 23.98 9.90 -6.75
C THR A 344 22.67 9.57 -7.45
N PRO A 345 22.69 8.76 -8.52
CA PRO A 345 21.47 8.28 -9.15
C PRO A 345 20.78 7.14 -8.36
N ASP A 346 21.40 6.68 -7.27
CA ASP A 346 20.91 5.54 -6.51
C ASP A 346 19.70 5.93 -5.65
N ARG A 347 18.72 5.02 -5.57
CA ARG A 347 17.56 5.16 -4.67
C ARG A 347 17.71 4.23 -3.48
N PRO A 348 17.21 4.60 -2.29
CA PRO A 348 17.13 3.66 -1.18
C PRO A 348 16.31 2.44 -1.59
N VAL A 349 16.80 1.24 -1.26
CA VAL A 349 16.12 -0.04 -1.50
C VAL A 349 15.54 -0.64 -0.22
N ARG A 350 15.74 0.04 0.91
CA ARG A 350 15.22 -0.25 2.25
C ARG A 350 15.40 0.96 3.16
N LEU A 351 14.81 0.95 4.36
CA LEU A 351 15.11 1.91 5.41
C LEU A 351 16.14 1.35 6.40
N PHE A 352 16.89 2.25 7.04
CA PHE A 352 17.76 1.86 8.17
C PHE A 352 16.93 1.37 9.35
N TYR A 353 17.42 0.37 10.07
CA TYR A 353 16.83 -0.01 11.35
C TYR A 353 16.75 1.20 12.30
N PRO A 354 15.66 1.33 13.09
CA PRO A 354 15.53 2.42 14.04
C PRO A 354 16.71 2.48 15.03
N ALA A 355 17.17 3.70 15.35
CA ALA A 355 18.28 3.89 16.30
C ALA A 355 18.01 3.27 17.69
N SER A 356 16.74 3.11 18.07
CA SER A 356 16.35 2.41 19.30
C SER A 356 16.72 0.93 19.29
N GLU A 357 16.68 0.25 18.14
CA GLU A 357 17.06 -1.15 18.04
C GLU A 357 18.58 -1.31 18.19
N VAL A 358 19.35 -0.42 17.58
CA VAL A 358 20.83 -0.39 17.70
C VAL A 358 21.28 -0.16 19.15
N THR A 359 20.47 0.54 19.96
CA THR A 359 20.79 0.79 21.37
C THR A 359 20.28 -0.29 22.32
N SER A 360 19.09 -0.85 22.07
CA SER A 360 18.42 -1.77 23.01
C SER A 360 18.49 -3.26 22.63
N ASN A 361 18.68 -3.58 21.35
CA ASN A 361 18.75 -4.94 20.81
C ASN A 361 20.02 -5.17 19.98
N ASN A 362 21.07 -4.37 20.20
CA ASN A 362 22.30 -4.28 19.39
C ASN A 362 22.88 -5.65 18.98
N ALA A 363 22.92 -6.60 19.91
CA ALA A 363 23.53 -7.92 19.67
C ALA A 363 22.81 -8.73 18.57
N ASN A 364 21.55 -8.41 18.26
CA ASN A 364 20.73 -9.10 17.28
C ASN A 364 20.46 -8.29 16.01
N VAL A 365 20.70 -6.98 16.00
CA VAL A 365 20.45 -6.13 14.82
C VAL A 365 21.43 -6.53 13.71
N PRO A 366 20.95 -6.93 12.52
CA PRO A 366 21.80 -7.24 11.39
C PRO A 366 22.62 -6.03 10.97
N ASN A 367 23.85 -6.27 10.51
CA ASN A 367 24.66 -5.20 9.94
C ASN A 367 24.01 -4.68 8.65
N GLN A 368 23.69 -3.40 8.63
CA GLN A 368 23.10 -2.71 7.49
C GLN A 368 23.94 -1.47 7.18
N SER A 369 25.00 -1.68 6.42
CA SER A 369 26.01 -0.65 6.17
C SER A 369 25.54 0.40 5.17
N ASN A 370 24.61 0.07 4.26
CA ASN A 370 24.13 0.97 3.23
C ASN A 370 22.70 0.67 2.76
N ALA A 371 21.75 1.56 3.09
CA ALA A 371 20.35 1.47 2.67
C ALA A 371 20.11 1.57 1.14
N PHE A 372 21.11 1.95 0.36
CA PHE A 372 21.03 2.05 -1.11
C PHE A 372 21.53 0.79 -1.83
N THR A 373 22.38 -0.02 -1.19
CA THR A 373 23.01 -1.20 -1.84
C THR A 373 22.73 -2.51 -1.14
N ASP A 374 22.39 -2.52 0.15
CA ASP A 374 22.13 -3.72 0.93
C ASP A 374 20.70 -4.24 0.66
N LYS A 375 20.46 -4.74 -0.55
CA LYS A 375 19.14 -5.14 -1.05
C LYS A 375 18.45 -6.17 -0.16
N ILE A 376 17.12 -6.05 -0.06
CA ILE A 376 16.26 -7.14 0.42
C ILE A 376 16.22 -8.21 -0.67
N PHE A 377 16.05 -9.48 -0.32
CA PHE A 377 16.16 -10.62 -1.25
C PHE A 377 15.30 -10.51 -2.52
N TRP A 378 14.19 -9.78 -2.46
CA TRP A 378 13.28 -9.56 -3.60
C TRP A 378 13.58 -8.28 -4.41
N ALA A 379 14.45 -7.40 -3.94
CA ALA A 379 14.80 -6.15 -4.63
C ALA A 379 15.85 -6.40 -5.73
N ASN A 380 15.68 -5.75 -6.89
CA ASN A 380 16.49 -5.95 -8.09
C ASN A 380 17.85 -5.28 -8.04
#